data_AF-A0A257QPD5-F1
#
_entry.id   AF-A0A257QPD5-F1
#
_cell.length_a   1.000
_cell.length_b   1.000
_cell.length_c   1.000
_cell.angle_alpha   90.00
_cell.angle_beta   90.00
_cell.angle_gamma   90.00
#
_symmetry.space_group_name_H-M   'P 1'
#
loop_
_entity.id
_entity.type
_entity.pdbx_description
1 polymer ?
#
loop_
_entity_poly.entity_id
_entity_poly.type
_entity_poly.pdbx_seq_one_letter_code
_entity_poly.pdbx_strand_id
1 'polypeptide(L)' 'MITLTDETDDLIDALVPLVPLQGWTMSSLRQALADLGHDPADAPLIFPGGAAEMIEYWSSLTDRRM' A
#
# COMPACT_ATOMS: atom_id res chain seq x y z
N MET A 1 4.44 -5.85 17.55
CA MET A 1 4.87 -4.56 16.97
C MET A 1 5.48 -4.91 15.64
N ILE A 2 4.71 -4.73 14.56
CA ILE A 2 5.12 -5.09 13.21
C ILE A 2 6.31 -4.21 12.80
N THR A 3 7.35 -4.82 12.23
CA THR A 3 8.49 -4.11 11.66
C THR A 3 8.05 -3.52 10.31
N LEU A 4 7.41 -2.36 10.37
CA LEU A 4 6.52 -1.81 9.33
C LEU A 4 7.14 -1.58 7.94
N THR A 5 8.45 -1.48 7.77
CA THR A 5 9.02 -1.05 6.48
C THR A 5 8.91 -2.10 5.39
N ASP A 6 9.28 -3.34 5.69
CA ASP A 6 9.36 -4.39 4.67
C ASP A 6 7.95 -4.84 4.26
N GLU A 7 7.04 -5.00 5.23
CA GLU A 7 5.64 -5.34 4.97
C GLU A 7 4.88 -4.21 4.24
N THR A 8 5.21 -2.93 4.50
CA THR A 8 4.59 -1.81 3.78
C THR A 8 5.16 -1.67 2.37
N ASP A 9 6.45 -1.95 2.17
CA ASP A 9 7.06 -2.02 0.83
C ASP A 9 6.38 -3.13 0.00
N ASP A 10 6.19 -4.32 0.56
CA ASP A 10 5.49 -5.44 -0.08
C ASP A 10 4.02 -5.09 -0.40
N LEU A 11 3.33 -4.40 0.51
CA LEU A 11 1.96 -3.94 0.30
C LEU A 11 1.85 -2.93 -0.85
N ILE A 12 2.80 -2.00 -0.95
CA ILE A 12 2.84 -1.02 -2.04
C ILE A 12 3.17 -1.71 -3.37
N ASP A 13 4.08 -2.69 -3.36
CA ASP A 13 4.38 -3.49 -4.55
C ASP A 13 3.16 -4.31 -5.02
N ALA A 14 2.33 -4.83 -4.10
CA ALA A 14 1.07 -5.49 -4.42
C ALA A 14 -0.02 -4.52 -4.91
N LEU A 15 -0.02 -3.27 -4.41
CA LEU A 15 -0.99 -2.23 -4.78
C LEU A 15 -0.74 -1.67 -6.18
N VAL A 16 0.52 -1.40 -6.54
CA VAL A 16 0.89 -0.73 -7.80
C VAL A 16 0.28 -1.38 -9.05
N PRO A 17 0.23 -2.72 -9.21
CA PRO A 17 -0.45 -3.38 -10.33
C PRO A 17 -1.95 -3.09 -10.44
N LEU A 18 -2.63 -2.76 -9.34
CA LEU A 18 -4.07 -2.45 -9.33
C LEU A 18 -4.35 -1.00 -9.77
N VAL A 19 -3.39 -0.09 -9.55
CA VAL A 19 -3.53 1.35 -9.76
C VAL A 19 -3.95 1.74 -11.18
N PRO A 20 -3.42 1.16 -12.29
CA PRO A 20 -3.81 1.57 -13.64
C PRO A 20 -5.30 1.42 -13.95
N LEU A 21 -5.97 0.45 -13.30
CA LEU A 21 -7.39 0.16 -13.53
C LEU A 21 -8.28 0.69 -12.40
N GLN A 22 -7.82 0.65 -11.15
CA GLN A 22 -8.62 0.95 -9.97
C GLN A 22 -8.24 2.28 -9.30
N GLY A 23 -7.09 2.84 -9.63
CA GLY A 23 -6.52 4.02 -9.00
C GLY A 23 -5.97 3.77 -7.60
N TRP A 24 -5.37 4.83 -7.02
CA TRP A 24 -4.93 4.90 -5.63
C TRP A 24 -6.16 5.08 -4.72
N THR A 25 -6.80 3.97 -4.33
CA THR A 25 -8.00 4.01 -3.49
C THR A 25 -7.86 3.07 -2.30
N MET A 26 -8.65 3.32 -1.25
CA MET A 26 -8.76 2.40 -0.13
C MET A 26 -9.29 1.02 -0.56
N SER A 27 -10.04 0.93 -1.67
CA SER A 27 -10.49 -0.36 -2.19
C SER A 27 -9.31 -1.16 -2.76
N SER A 28 -8.45 -0.52 -3.56
CA SER A 28 -7.25 -1.13 -4.12
C SER A 28 -6.29 -1.60 -3.00
N LEU A 29 -6.11 -0.77 -1.96
CA LEU A 29 -5.27 -1.11 -0.81
C LEU A 29 -5.81 -2.33 -0.03
N ARG A 30 -7.14 -2.38 0.19
CA ARG A 30 -7.80 -3.54 0.81
C ARG A 30 -7.63 -4.81 0.01
N GLN A 31 -7.70 -4.71 -1.31
CA GLN A 31 -7.46 -5.84 -2.19
C GLN A 31 -6.01 -6.31 -2.10
N ALA A 32 -5.04 -5.39 -2.14
CA ALA A 32 -3.62 -5.72 -1.99
C ALA A 32 -3.33 -6.41 -0.64
N LEU A 33 -3.94 -5.95 0.47
CA LEU A 33 -3.85 -6.62 1.78
C LEU A 33 -4.41 -8.05 1.72
N ALA A 34 -5.59 -8.23 1.11
CA ALA A 34 -6.20 -9.54 0.98
C ALA A 34 -5.33 -10.50 0.15
N ASP A 35 -4.74 -10.01 -0.93
CA ASP A 35 -3.86 -10.78 -1.82
C ASP A 35 -2.56 -11.22 -1.10
N LEU A 36 -2.10 -10.43 -0.12
CA LEU A 36 -0.99 -10.76 0.77
C LEU A 36 -1.39 -11.60 2.00
N GLY A 37 -2.68 -11.90 2.18
CA GLY A 37 -3.20 -12.68 3.31
C GLY A 37 -3.37 -11.91 4.61
N HIS A 38 -3.34 -10.57 4.57
CA HIS A 38 -3.62 -9.69 5.71
C HIS A 38 -5.12 -9.32 5.80
N ASP A 39 -5.54 -8.77 6.94
CA ASP A 39 -6.92 -8.31 7.12
C ASP A 39 -7.14 -6.98 6.36
N PRO A 40 -8.07 -6.91 5.39
CA PRO A 40 -8.40 -5.66 4.70
C PRO A 40 -8.89 -4.54 5.65
N ALA A 41 -9.40 -4.89 6.83
CA ALA A 41 -9.81 -3.92 7.84
C ALA A 41 -8.65 -3.06 8.36
N ASP A 42 -7.40 -3.51 8.21
CA ASP A 42 -6.20 -2.79 8.64
C ASP A 42 -5.83 -1.64 7.69
N ALA A 43 -6.39 -1.57 6.47
CA ALA A 43 -6.06 -0.55 5.48
C ALA A 43 -6.07 0.90 6.02
N PRO A 44 -7.09 1.36 6.78
CA PRO A 44 -7.13 2.72 7.32
C PRO A 44 -6.15 2.95 8.48
N LEU A 45 -5.63 1.89 9.11
CA LEU A 45 -4.59 1.98 10.14
C LEU A 45 -3.21 2.12 9.51
N ILE A 46 -2.98 1.48 8.36
CA ILE A 46 -1.69 1.51 7.65
C ILE A 46 -1.53 2.82 6.88
N PHE A 47 -2.58 3.30 6.20
CA PHE A 47 -2.57 4.56 5.44
C PHE A 47 -3.74 5.48 5.86
N PRO A 48 -3.68 6.10 7.05
CA PRO A 48 -4.73 7.00 7.55
C PRO A 48 -4.92 8.27 6.68
N GLY A 49 -3.86 8.73 6.01
CA GLY A 49 -3.89 9.81 5.02
C GLY A 49 -4.43 9.38 3.64
N GLY A 50 -4.71 8.09 3.46
CA GLY A 50 -5.31 7.53 2.26
C GLY A 50 -4.41 7.69 1.03
N ALA A 51 -5.02 8.02 -0.11
CA ALA A 51 -4.34 7.98 -1.41
C ALA A 51 -3.09 8.86 -1.48
N ALA A 52 -3.09 10.04 -0.85
CA ALA A 52 -1.94 10.94 -0.87
C ALA A 52 -0.73 10.32 -0.15
N GLU A 53 -0.96 9.75 1.03
CA GLU A 53 0.08 9.07 1.80
C GLU A 53 0.62 7.83 1.07
N MET A 54 -0.24 7.05 0.41
CA MET A 54 0.18 5.91 -0.42
C MET A 54 1.11 6.35 -1.56
N ILE A 55 0.77 7.44 -2.26
CA ILE A 55 1.55 7.98 -3.37
C ILE A 55 2.90 8.53 -2.89
N GLU A 56 2.90 9.25 -1.76
CA GLU A 56 4.13 9.76 -1.14
C GLU A 56 5.05 8.60 -0.74
N TYR A 57 4.49 7.56 -0.12
CA TYR A 57 5.25 6.36 0.23
C TYR A 57 5.82 5.66 -1.00
N TRP A 58 5.00 5.41 -2.03
CA TRP A 58 5.45 4.80 -3.28
C TRP A 58 6.57 5.60 -3.95
N SER A 59 6.44 6.93 -3.99
CA SER A 59 7.47 7.81 -4.56
C SER A 59 8.79 7.68 -3.78
N SER A 60 8.74 7.68 -2.44
CA SER A 60 9.92 7.48 -1.60
C SER A 60 10.54 6.09 -1.77
N LEU A 61 9.72 5.04 -1.90
CA LEU A 61 10.18 3.67 -2.16
C LEU A 61 10.90 3.57 -3.51
N THR A 62 10.37 4.20 -4.56
CA THR A 62 11.02 4.21 -5.87
C THR A 62 12.34 4.96 -5.84
N ASP A 63 12.42 6.10 -5.14
CA ASP A 63 13.67 6.86 -5.00
C ASP A 63 14.74 6.06 -4.24
N ARG A 64 14.35 5.30 -3.21
CA ARG A 64 15.27 4.41 -2.46
C ARG A 64 15.83 3.26 -3.31
N ARG A 65 15.11 2.86 -4.37
CA ARG A 65 15.45 1.71 -5.23
C ARG A 65 16.25 2.10 -6.48
N MET A 66 16.46 3.40 -6.74
CA MET A 66 17.35 3.92 -7.79
C MET A 66 18.81 3.94 -7.34
#